data_AF-M7MJG8-F1
#
_entry.id   AF-M7MJG8-F1
#
_cell.length_a   1.000
_cell.length_b   1.000
_cell.length_c   1.000
_cell.angle_alpha   90.00
_cell.angle_beta   90.00
_cell.angle_gamma   90.00
#
_symmetry.space_group_name_H-M   'P 1'
#
loop_
_entity.id
_entity.type
_entity.pdbx_description
1 polymer ?
#
loop_
_entity_poly.entity_id
_entity_poly.type
_entity_poly.pdbx_seq_one_letter_code
_entity_poly.pdbx_strand_id
1 'polypeptide(L)'
;MDITSEFWDTSKIKIDYDTEVAYPIHIQFKDTNYVSPIPRNKVITSRYGWRKGRAHKGIDIDLITGDSLYAMFDGVVRFANYSSGHGRTVVVRHFNGLETVYAHLSRYGVKENDTVVAGSYLGKGGTSGNARGSHLHLEMNYKGIPVNPEYLLDFNENNEIRAKDIWITKTWTRPELHSSKRQSKLEIFSTEEEAIASMNREPKVYIVKKGDTLSKISLRNNTSITAICKSNHMKRNSTLRIGQKLIIE
;
A
#
# COMPACT_ATOMS: atom_id res chain seq x y z
N MET A 1 1.88 -19.88 15.65
CA MET A 1 2.54 -18.59 15.92
C MET A 1 1.52 -17.68 16.60
N ASP A 2 1.81 -17.19 17.79
CA ASP A 2 0.92 -16.25 18.49
C ASP A 2 1.19 -14.82 18.00
N ILE A 3 0.36 -14.35 17.08
CA ILE A 3 0.45 -13.01 16.49
C ILE A 3 -0.06 -11.88 17.40
N THR A 4 -0.61 -12.23 18.57
CA THR A 4 -1.17 -11.31 19.56
C THR A 4 -0.24 -11.05 20.76
N SER A 5 0.91 -11.70 20.79
CA SER A 5 1.87 -11.60 21.90
C SER A 5 2.69 -10.31 21.89
N GLU A 6 3.23 -9.92 20.74
CA GLU A 6 4.13 -8.77 20.61
C GLU A 6 3.44 -7.56 19.98
N PHE A 7 3.66 -6.38 20.56
CA PHE A 7 3.15 -5.11 20.05
C PHE A 7 1.64 -5.18 19.72
N TRP A 8 0.85 -5.81 20.58
CA TRP A 8 -0.60 -5.95 20.43
C TRP A 8 -1.33 -4.82 21.15
N ASP A 9 -1.70 -3.80 20.39
CA ASP A 9 -2.48 -2.65 20.87
C ASP A 9 -3.79 -2.59 20.09
N THR A 10 -4.92 -2.69 20.79
CA THR A 10 -6.26 -2.63 20.20
C THR A 10 -6.86 -1.22 20.22
N SER A 11 -6.20 -0.27 20.87
CA SER A 11 -6.67 1.11 21.07
C SER A 11 -6.23 2.08 19.97
N LYS A 12 -5.16 1.75 19.23
CA LYS A 12 -4.59 2.61 18.19
C LYS A 12 -4.49 1.90 16.85
N ILE A 13 -4.85 2.58 15.78
CA ILE A 13 -4.65 2.08 14.41
C ILE A 13 -3.17 1.92 14.07
N LYS A 14 -2.31 2.86 14.51
CA LYS A 14 -0.86 2.82 14.28
C LYS A 14 -0.17 2.43 15.57
N ILE A 15 0.69 1.43 15.46
CA ILE A 15 1.52 0.94 16.55
C ILE A 15 2.93 1.45 16.35
N ASP A 16 3.56 1.86 17.44
CA ASP A 16 4.99 2.12 17.49
C ASP A 16 5.69 0.79 17.78
N TYR A 17 6.47 0.31 16.81
CA TYR A 17 7.13 -0.99 16.91
C TYR A 17 8.51 -0.90 17.57
N ASP A 18 8.94 0.31 18.00
CA ASP A 18 10.22 0.61 18.69
C ASP A 18 11.45 -0.07 18.05
N THR A 19 11.38 -0.40 16.76
CA THR A 19 12.38 -1.17 16.02
C THR A 19 12.45 -0.69 14.58
N GLU A 20 13.67 -0.44 14.10
CA GLU A 20 13.90 -0.23 12.67
C GLU A 20 13.75 -1.57 11.94
N VAL A 21 12.95 -1.56 10.87
CA VAL A 21 12.76 -2.75 10.03
C VAL A 21 13.92 -2.88 9.05
N ALA A 22 14.64 -4.00 9.14
CA ALA A 22 15.66 -4.38 8.17
C ALA A 22 15.02 -4.75 6.81
N TYR A 23 15.72 -4.42 5.73
CA TYR A 23 15.32 -4.77 4.36
C TYR A 23 16.39 -5.67 3.73
N PRO A 24 15.99 -6.61 2.84
CA PRO A 24 14.63 -6.84 2.37
C PRO A 24 13.76 -7.57 3.42
N ILE A 25 12.45 -7.35 3.40
CA ILE A 25 11.50 -7.98 4.33
C ILE A 25 10.93 -9.22 3.64
N HIS A 26 11.12 -10.40 4.22
CA HIS A 26 10.51 -11.63 3.72
C HIS A 26 9.06 -11.76 4.22
N ILE A 27 8.15 -11.98 3.28
CA ILE A 27 6.76 -12.34 3.54
C ILE A 27 6.46 -13.65 2.82
N GLN A 28 5.92 -14.60 3.56
CA GLN A 28 5.46 -15.87 3.01
C GLN A 28 3.93 -15.94 3.04
N PHE A 29 3.32 -16.22 1.88
CA PHE A 29 1.90 -16.53 1.75
C PHE A 29 1.68 -18.04 1.75
N LYS A 30 0.64 -18.46 2.47
CA LYS A 30 0.21 -19.87 2.50
C LYS A 30 -0.41 -20.30 1.18
N ASP A 31 -1.25 -19.45 0.62
CA ASP A 31 -2.05 -19.70 -0.58
C ASP A 31 -1.53 -18.90 -1.78
N THR A 32 -2.05 -19.19 -2.97
CA THR A 32 -1.75 -18.46 -4.21
C THR A 32 -2.81 -17.41 -4.57
N ASN A 33 -3.93 -17.42 -3.87
CA ASN A 33 -5.04 -16.49 -4.07
C ASN A 33 -5.47 -15.93 -2.72
N TYR A 34 -6.00 -14.71 -2.73
CA TYR A 34 -6.59 -14.06 -1.57
C TYR A 34 -8.11 -13.94 -1.77
N VAL A 35 -8.86 -13.75 -0.68
CA VAL A 35 -10.31 -13.51 -0.80
C VAL A 35 -10.57 -12.04 -1.10
N SER A 36 -11.38 -11.76 -2.12
CA SER A 36 -11.75 -10.38 -2.47
C SER A 36 -12.34 -9.64 -1.27
N PRO A 37 -11.83 -8.44 -0.92
CA PRO A 37 -12.33 -7.68 0.23
C PRO A 37 -13.75 -7.12 0.02
N ILE A 38 -14.26 -7.16 -1.21
CA ILE A 38 -15.58 -6.67 -1.62
C ILE A 38 -16.23 -7.67 -2.59
N PRO A 39 -17.58 -7.74 -2.67
CA PRO A 39 -18.28 -8.72 -3.51
C PRO A 39 -18.32 -8.37 -5.01
N ARG A 40 -17.71 -7.25 -5.41
CA ARG A 40 -17.79 -6.69 -6.77
C ARG A 40 -16.40 -6.60 -7.42
N ASN A 41 -16.40 -6.29 -8.72
CA ASN A 41 -15.15 -6.02 -9.43
C ASN A 41 -14.42 -4.83 -8.80
N LYS A 42 -13.12 -5.03 -8.55
CA LYS A 42 -12.29 -4.05 -7.85
C LYS A 42 -11.78 -3.03 -8.84
N VAL A 43 -12.38 -1.85 -8.83
CA VAL A 43 -11.89 -0.70 -9.61
C VAL A 43 -11.02 0.15 -8.70
N ILE A 44 -9.71 0.13 -8.91
CA ILE A 44 -8.78 0.96 -8.13
C ILE A 44 -8.87 2.41 -8.61
N THR A 45 -9.50 3.28 -7.82
CA THR A 45 -9.72 4.70 -8.12
C THR A 45 -8.56 5.59 -7.68
N SER A 46 -7.81 5.17 -6.66
CA SER A 46 -6.55 5.81 -6.27
C SER A 46 -5.53 4.77 -5.83
N ARG A 47 -4.30 4.89 -6.30
CA ARG A 47 -3.22 3.96 -5.97
C ARG A 47 -2.38 4.44 -4.80
N TYR A 48 -1.57 3.54 -4.28
CA TYR A 48 -0.50 3.86 -3.37
C TYR A 48 0.43 4.89 -4.03
N GLY A 49 0.85 5.90 -3.27
CA GLY A 49 1.81 6.88 -3.76
C GLY A 49 1.50 8.33 -3.39
N TRP A 50 2.27 9.27 -3.92
CA TRP A 50 2.17 10.67 -3.52
C TRP A 50 1.01 11.41 -4.20
N ARG A 51 0.14 12.06 -3.42
CA ARG A 51 -0.98 12.87 -3.93
C ARG A 51 -1.28 14.09 -3.07
N LYS A 52 -1.51 15.24 -3.70
CA LYS A 52 -1.95 16.49 -3.03
C LYS A 52 -1.09 16.86 -1.80
N GLY A 53 0.23 16.70 -1.91
CA GLY A 53 1.18 17.04 -0.84
C GLY A 53 1.27 16.02 0.30
N ARG A 54 0.57 14.88 0.22
CA ARG A 54 0.63 13.81 1.24
C ARG A 54 0.82 12.43 0.61
N ALA A 55 1.40 11.52 1.40
CA ALA A 55 1.46 10.11 1.04
C ALA A 55 0.08 9.47 1.11
N HIS A 56 -0.26 8.69 0.08
CA HIS A 56 -1.34 7.71 0.12
C HIS A 56 -0.74 6.35 0.44
N LYS A 57 -1.06 5.82 1.63
CA LYS A 57 -0.42 4.63 2.23
C LYS A 57 -1.10 3.31 1.86
N GLY A 58 -2.11 3.36 1.00
CA GLY A 58 -2.89 2.22 0.54
C GLY A 58 -3.47 2.49 -0.84
N ILE A 59 -4.47 1.70 -1.21
CA ILE A 59 -5.26 1.89 -2.43
C ILE A 59 -6.71 2.20 -2.08
N ASP A 60 -7.35 3.00 -2.91
CA ASP A 60 -8.78 3.30 -2.84
C ASP A 60 -9.48 2.44 -3.89
N ILE A 61 -10.36 1.54 -3.46
CA ILE A 61 -11.16 0.65 -4.32
C ILE A 61 -12.60 1.17 -4.34
N ASP A 62 -13.18 1.29 -5.55
CA ASP A 62 -14.57 1.69 -5.72
C ASP A 62 -15.53 0.77 -4.95
N LEU A 63 -16.48 1.39 -4.26
CA LEU A 63 -17.41 0.70 -3.38
C LEU A 63 -18.72 1.49 -3.29
N ILE A 64 -19.86 0.80 -3.24
CA ILE A 64 -21.14 1.43 -2.89
C ILE A 64 -21.34 1.33 -1.38
N THR A 65 -21.76 2.44 -0.76
CA THR A 65 -21.99 2.48 0.69
C THR A 65 -22.98 1.38 1.07
N GLY A 66 -22.59 0.55 2.03
CA GLY A 66 -23.38 -0.61 2.44
C GLY A 66 -22.90 -1.95 1.87
N ASP A 67 -22.02 -1.96 0.87
CA ASP A 67 -21.35 -3.17 0.38
C ASP A 67 -20.63 -3.88 1.54
N SER A 68 -20.78 -5.20 1.62
CA SER A 68 -20.09 -6.02 2.62
C SER A 68 -18.59 -6.01 2.41
N LEU A 69 -17.83 -5.95 3.50
CA LEU A 69 -16.38 -6.10 3.52
C LEU A 69 -15.99 -7.46 4.11
N TYR A 70 -14.94 -8.06 3.55
CA TYR A 70 -14.44 -9.37 3.96
C TYR A 70 -12.94 -9.36 4.27
N ALA A 71 -12.53 -10.20 5.21
CA ALA A 71 -11.13 -10.46 5.51
C ALA A 71 -10.44 -11.10 4.31
N MET A 72 -9.30 -10.56 3.89
CA MET A 72 -8.56 -11.09 2.72
C MET A 72 -7.76 -12.33 3.05
N PHE A 73 -7.34 -12.47 4.31
CA PHE A 73 -6.52 -13.55 4.84
C PHE A 73 -6.94 -13.90 6.27
N ASP A 74 -6.54 -15.08 6.72
CA ASP A 74 -6.69 -15.52 8.12
C ASP A 74 -5.93 -14.60 9.08
N GLY A 75 -6.48 -14.39 10.27
CA GLY A 75 -5.83 -13.54 11.26
C GLY A 75 -6.70 -13.25 12.49
N VAL A 76 -6.28 -12.23 13.23
CA VAL A 76 -7.00 -11.73 14.42
C VAL A 76 -7.24 -10.24 14.24
N VAL A 77 -8.47 -9.80 14.52
CA VAL A 77 -8.85 -8.38 14.48
C VAL A 77 -8.11 -7.66 15.60
N ARG A 78 -7.14 -6.84 15.22
CA ARG A 78 -6.36 -6.05 16.18
C ARG A 78 -7.12 -4.80 16.60
N PHE A 79 -7.74 -4.10 15.65
CA PHE A 79 -8.37 -2.81 15.90
C PHE A 79 -9.73 -2.77 15.19
N ALA A 80 -10.79 -2.40 15.90
CA ALA A 80 -12.13 -2.22 15.35
C ALA A 80 -12.79 -0.98 15.96
N ASN A 81 -12.23 0.20 15.67
CA ASN A 81 -12.68 1.45 16.27
C ASN A 81 -12.56 2.64 15.30
N TYR A 82 -13.03 3.81 15.73
CA TYR A 82 -12.95 5.03 14.97
C TYR A 82 -11.56 5.65 15.09
N SER A 83 -10.93 5.98 13.96
CA SER A 83 -9.68 6.72 13.89
C SER A 83 -9.87 8.02 13.11
N SER A 84 -9.27 9.11 13.58
CA SER A 84 -9.24 10.36 12.81
C SER A 84 -8.58 10.13 11.44
N GLY A 85 -9.17 10.69 10.38
CA GLY A 85 -8.75 10.46 9.00
C GLY A 85 -9.35 9.19 8.39
N HIS A 86 -9.09 8.01 8.95
CA HIS A 86 -9.56 6.71 8.43
C HIS A 86 -11.05 6.44 8.71
N GLY A 87 -11.65 7.12 9.68
CA GLY A 87 -13.03 6.88 10.08
C GLY A 87 -13.17 5.56 10.83
N ARG A 88 -14.32 4.91 10.68
CA ARG A 88 -14.52 3.55 11.20
C ARG A 88 -13.59 2.60 10.46
N THR A 89 -12.73 1.92 11.21
CA THR A 89 -11.64 1.14 10.64
C THR A 89 -11.55 -0.21 11.31
N VAL A 90 -11.30 -1.25 10.52
CA VAL A 90 -10.94 -2.60 10.99
C VAL A 90 -9.51 -2.87 10.56
N VAL A 91 -8.66 -3.34 11.48
CA VAL A 91 -7.31 -3.82 11.19
C VAL A 91 -7.23 -5.28 11.58
N VAL A 92 -6.80 -6.14 10.66
CA VAL A 92 -6.59 -7.56 10.89
C VAL A 92 -5.10 -7.84 10.79
N ARG A 93 -4.51 -8.44 11.82
CA ARG A 93 -3.13 -8.93 11.78
C ARG A 93 -3.12 -10.39 11.33
N HIS A 94 -2.21 -10.72 10.44
CA HIS A 94 -2.11 -12.03 9.79
C HIS A 94 -0.88 -12.80 10.25
N PHE A 95 -0.89 -14.11 10.01
CA PHE A 95 0.17 -15.03 10.43
C PHE A 95 1.51 -14.85 9.70
N ASN A 96 1.53 -14.11 8.59
CA ASN A 96 2.74 -13.75 7.85
C ASN A 96 3.31 -12.38 8.26
N GLY A 97 2.81 -11.78 9.35
CA GLY A 97 3.28 -10.50 9.89
C GLY A 97 2.67 -9.26 9.22
N LEU A 98 1.87 -9.42 8.17
CA LEU A 98 1.13 -8.32 7.56
C LEU A 98 -0.10 -7.94 8.40
N GLU A 99 -0.45 -6.66 8.37
CA GLU A 99 -1.74 -6.14 8.78
C GLU A 99 -2.48 -5.60 7.55
N THR A 100 -3.76 -5.97 7.40
CA THR A 100 -4.65 -5.32 6.44
C THR A 100 -5.53 -4.31 7.17
N VAL A 101 -5.65 -3.10 6.60
CA VAL A 101 -6.46 -2.01 7.15
C VAL A 101 -7.63 -1.75 6.20
N TYR A 102 -8.84 -1.88 6.73
CA TYR A 102 -10.10 -1.58 6.03
C TYR A 102 -10.69 -0.32 6.63
N ALA A 103 -10.64 0.81 5.91
CA ALA A 103 -11.08 2.10 6.41
C ALA A 103 -12.33 2.64 5.71
N HIS A 104 -12.89 3.71 6.28
CA HIS A 104 -14.11 4.39 5.84
C HIS A 104 -15.40 3.58 5.98
N LEU A 105 -15.44 2.60 6.88
CA LEU A 105 -16.63 1.76 7.08
C LEU A 105 -17.87 2.58 7.49
N SER A 106 -19.05 2.08 7.13
CA SER A 106 -20.34 2.55 7.65
C SER A 106 -20.76 1.80 8.92
N ARG A 107 -20.41 0.51 9.04
CA ARG A 107 -20.77 -0.35 10.17
C ARG A 107 -19.70 -1.42 10.42
N TYR A 108 -19.42 -1.73 11.69
CA TYR A 108 -18.59 -2.86 12.09
C TYR A 108 -19.38 -4.17 12.07
N GLY A 109 -18.73 -5.25 11.61
CA GLY A 109 -19.21 -6.63 11.70
C GLY A 109 -18.42 -7.49 12.68
N VAL A 110 -17.33 -6.95 13.22
CA VAL A 110 -16.39 -7.60 14.14
C VAL A 110 -15.97 -6.64 15.24
N LYS A 111 -15.35 -7.16 16.29
CA LYS A 111 -14.69 -6.42 17.37
C LYS A 111 -13.24 -6.85 17.52
N GLU A 112 -12.47 -6.11 18.30
CA GLU A 112 -11.11 -6.49 18.66
C GLU A 112 -11.03 -7.89 19.27
N ASN A 113 -9.92 -8.58 19.00
CA ASN A 113 -9.63 -9.96 19.37
C ASN A 113 -10.50 -11.04 18.72
N ASP A 114 -11.44 -10.68 17.83
CA ASP A 114 -12.13 -11.69 17.02
C ASP A 114 -11.11 -12.39 16.09
N THR A 115 -11.14 -13.72 16.08
CA THR A 115 -10.40 -14.51 15.09
C THR A 115 -11.21 -14.56 13.80
N VAL A 116 -10.55 -14.30 12.67
CA VAL A 116 -11.16 -14.30 11.35
C VAL A 116 -10.39 -15.23 10.42
N VAL A 117 -11.14 -15.94 9.58
CA VAL A 117 -10.58 -16.64 8.42
C VAL A 117 -10.81 -15.81 7.16
N ALA A 118 -10.05 -16.05 6.10
CA ALA A 118 -10.26 -15.43 4.80
C ALA A 118 -11.75 -15.57 4.38
N GLY A 119 -12.37 -14.47 3.96
CA GLY A 119 -13.80 -14.39 3.65
C GLY A 119 -14.73 -14.09 4.83
N SER A 120 -14.22 -13.99 6.06
CA SER A 120 -15.04 -13.57 7.21
C SER A 120 -15.57 -12.15 7.02
N TYR A 121 -16.84 -11.95 7.34
CA TYR A 121 -17.48 -10.63 7.25
C TYR A 121 -16.90 -9.67 8.29
N LEU A 122 -16.40 -8.51 7.84
CA LEU A 122 -15.78 -7.48 8.68
C LEU A 122 -16.71 -6.31 8.97
N GLY A 123 -17.73 -6.10 8.15
CA GLY A 123 -18.61 -4.94 8.25
C GLY A 123 -19.08 -4.44 6.90
N LYS A 124 -19.51 -3.18 6.85
CA LYS A 124 -19.99 -2.53 5.63
C LYS A 124 -19.11 -1.34 5.27
N GLY A 125 -18.78 -1.22 3.98
CA GLY A 125 -18.08 -0.05 3.45
C GLY A 125 -18.96 1.21 3.48
N GLY A 126 -18.34 2.38 3.38
CA GLY A 126 -19.04 3.66 3.47
C GLY A 126 -18.15 4.86 3.16
N THR A 127 -18.37 5.95 3.90
CA THR A 127 -17.71 7.24 3.70
C THR A 127 -17.37 7.94 5.02
N SER A 128 -17.12 7.19 6.09
CA SER A 128 -16.77 7.80 7.40
C SER A 128 -15.34 8.37 7.42
N GLY A 129 -15.06 9.28 8.36
CA GLY A 129 -13.73 9.93 8.44
C GLY A 129 -13.51 10.97 7.34
N ASN A 130 -12.30 11.03 6.78
CA ASN A 130 -11.92 11.98 5.73
C ASN A 130 -12.02 11.36 4.32
N ALA A 131 -13.15 10.71 4.05
CA ALA A 131 -13.51 10.20 2.73
C ALA A 131 -14.25 11.30 1.94
N ARG A 132 -13.95 11.45 0.65
CA ARG A 132 -14.65 12.40 -0.25
C ARG A 132 -15.81 11.78 -1.01
N GLY A 133 -16.01 10.49 -0.84
CA GLY A 133 -16.97 9.67 -1.57
C GLY A 133 -16.84 8.23 -1.11
N SER A 134 -17.79 7.40 -1.50
CA SER A 134 -17.83 5.99 -1.13
C SER A 134 -16.68 5.22 -1.79
N HIS A 135 -15.80 4.62 -0.97
CA HIS A 135 -14.71 3.76 -1.41
C HIS A 135 -14.19 2.94 -0.22
N LEU A 136 -13.54 1.81 -0.50
CA LEU A 136 -12.70 1.13 0.49
C LEU A 136 -11.29 1.70 0.40
N HIS A 137 -10.80 2.28 1.49
CA HIS A 137 -9.37 2.55 1.64
C HIS A 137 -8.69 1.32 2.27
N LEU A 138 -7.85 0.65 1.49
CA LEU A 138 -7.14 -0.58 1.85
C LEU A 138 -5.64 -0.32 1.99
N GLU A 139 -5.10 -0.50 3.20
CA GLU A 139 -3.65 -0.51 3.43
C GLU A 139 -3.15 -1.94 3.72
N MET A 140 -1.90 -2.22 3.34
CA MET A 140 -1.16 -3.39 3.79
C MET A 140 0.08 -2.90 4.51
N ASN A 141 0.24 -3.29 5.78
CA ASN A 141 1.30 -2.80 6.63
C ASN A 141 2.13 -3.97 7.16
N TYR A 142 3.46 -3.83 7.20
CA TYR A 142 4.34 -4.75 7.92
C TYR A 142 5.01 -3.99 9.05
N LYS A 143 4.78 -4.38 10.31
CA LYS A 143 5.30 -3.67 11.50
C LYS A 143 5.12 -2.15 11.41
N GLY A 144 3.91 -1.71 11.04
CA GLY A 144 3.55 -0.29 10.92
C GLY A 144 4.06 0.43 9.67
N ILE A 145 4.87 -0.25 8.84
CA ILE A 145 5.37 0.28 7.57
C ILE A 145 4.39 -0.04 6.45
N PRO A 146 3.87 0.96 5.73
CA PRO A 146 2.93 0.74 4.64
C PRO A 146 3.63 0.22 3.40
N VAL A 147 3.19 -0.94 2.93
CA VAL A 147 3.64 -1.61 1.71
C VAL A 147 2.63 -1.30 0.62
N ASN A 148 3.11 -0.97 -0.59
CA ASN A 148 2.25 -0.83 -1.75
C ASN A 148 1.55 -2.18 -2.06
N PRO A 149 0.21 -2.29 -1.91
CA PRO A 149 -0.51 -3.56 -2.03
C PRO A 149 -0.37 -4.24 -3.40
N GLU A 150 -0.17 -3.46 -4.48
CA GLU A 150 -0.11 -3.99 -5.85
C GLU A 150 1.15 -4.86 -6.10
N TYR A 151 2.20 -4.75 -5.27
CA TYR A 151 3.36 -5.65 -5.35
C TYR A 151 3.08 -7.02 -4.72
N LEU A 152 2.17 -7.10 -3.76
CA LEU A 152 1.83 -8.34 -3.08
C LEU A 152 0.71 -9.07 -3.84
N LEU A 153 -0.27 -8.32 -4.34
CA LEU A 153 -1.54 -8.85 -4.83
C LEU A 153 -1.89 -8.31 -6.23
N ASP A 154 -2.51 -9.15 -7.04
CA ASP A 154 -3.24 -8.75 -8.24
C ASP A 154 -4.71 -8.51 -7.93
N PHE A 155 -5.14 -7.25 -8.04
CA PHE A 155 -6.53 -6.84 -7.80
C PHE A 155 -7.44 -7.06 -9.02
N ASN A 156 -7.13 -8.05 -9.87
CA ASN A 156 -7.96 -8.51 -10.96
C ASN A 156 -9.11 -9.43 -10.47
N GLU A 157 -9.82 -10.08 -11.39
CA GLU A 157 -10.92 -11.01 -11.05
C GLU A 157 -10.46 -12.30 -10.38
N ASN A 158 -9.22 -12.74 -10.63
CA ASN A 158 -8.64 -13.98 -10.10
C ASN A 158 -8.16 -13.86 -8.64
N ASN A 159 -7.97 -12.63 -8.13
CA ASN A 159 -7.45 -12.37 -6.79
C ASN A 159 -6.14 -13.11 -6.50
N GLU A 160 -5.18 -13.00 -7.40
CA GLU A 160 -3.90 -13.72 -7.29
C GLU A 160 -2.94 -13.02 -6.31
N ILE A 161 -2.17 -13.82 -5.60
CA ILE A 161 -0.99 -13.38 -4.86
C ILE A 161 0.20 -13.50 -5.82
N ARG A 162 1.03 -12.46 -5.90
CA ARG A 162 2.07 -12.35 -6.94
C ARG A 162 3.14 -13.45 -6.84
N ALA A 163 3.47 -13.90 -5.63
CA ALA A 163 4.31 -15.05 -5.36
C ALA A 163 4.08 -15.55 -3.92
N LYS A 164 4.43 -16.82 -3.64
CA LYS A 164 4.34 -17.36 -2.27
C LYS A 164 5.41 -16.76 -1.36
N ASP A 165 6.63 -16.64 -1.85
CA ASP A 165 7.74 -16.00 -1.16
C ASP A 165 7.99 -14.64 -1.82
N ILE A 166 7.89 -13.58 -1.02
CA ILE A 166 8.07 -12.21 -1.50
C ILE A 166 9.06 -11.48 -0.62
N TRP A 167 10.02 -10.81 -1.27
CA TRP A 167 11.02 -9.97 -0.61
C TRP A 167 10.74 -8.49 -0.89
N ILE A 168 10.17 -7.81 0.11
CA ILE A 168 9.78 -6.40 0.03
C ILE A 168 11.04 -5.54 0.18
N THR A 169 11.23 -4.60 -0.74
CA THR A 169 12.34 -3.64 -0.71
C THR A 169 11.91 -2.29 -0.16
N LYS A 170 12.89 -1.43 0.17
CA LYS A 170 12.63 -0.03 0.60
C LYS A 170 11.82 0.76 -0.43
N THR A 171 11.90 0.41 -1.71
CA THR A 171 11.14 1.10 -2.76
C THR A 171 9.64 0.90 -2.57
N TRP A 172 9.20 -0.32 -2.26
CA TRP A 172 7.79 -0.69 -2.16
C TRP A 172 7.07 -0.03 -0.97
N THR A 173 7.83 0.49 -0.01
CA THR A 173 7.34 1.13 1.22
C THR A 173 7.45 2.65 1.22
N ARG A 174 7.85 3.25 0.08
CA ARG A 174 8.08 4.69 -0.10
C ARG A 174 7.06 5.32 -1.05
N PRO A 175 5.92 5.85 -0.55
CA PRO A 175 4.87 6.45 -1.38
C PRO A 175 5.37 7.56 -2.31
N GLU A 176 6.43 8.28 -1.95
CA GLU A 176 7.02 9.31 -2.80
C GLU A 176 7.56 8.78 -4.14
N LEU A 177 7.92 7.49 -4.22
CA LEU A 177 8.41 6.85 -5.44
C LEU A 177 7.26 6.40 -6.36
N HIS A 178 6.03 6.34 -5.83
CA HIS A 178 4.86 5.85 -6.55
C HIS A 178 3.88 6.97 -6.91
N SER A 179 3.06 6.69 -7.92
CA SER A 179 2.00 7.58 -8.39
C SER A 179 0.64 7.08 -7.96
N SER A 180 -0.16 7.92 -7.30
CA SER A 180 -1.53 7.55 -6.96
C SER A 180 -2.47 7.43 -8.16
N LYS A 181 -2.00 7.75 -9.37
CA LYS A 181 -2.80 7.80 -10.61
C LYS A 181 -2.48 6.67 -11.58
N ARG A 182 -1.36 5.96 -11.41
CA ARG A 182 -0.86 4.95 -12.34
C ARG A 182 -0.20 3.83 -11.56
N GLN A 183 -0.46 2.59 -11.97
CA GLN A 183 0.21 1.43 -11.42
C GLN A 183 1.73 1.53 -11.60
N SER A 184 2.46 1.09 -10.58
CA SER A 184 3.92 1.04 -10.66
C SER A 184 4.36 -0.08 -11.60
N LYS A 185 5.60 -0.01 -12.08
CA LYS A 185 6.20 -1.11 -12.82
C LYS A 185 6.62 -2.10 -11.76
N LEU A 186 5.85 -3.16 -11.63
CA LEU A 186 6.01 -4.13 -10.56
C LEU A 186 7.15 -5.07 -10.96
N GLU A 187 8.24 -5.03 -10.20
CA GLU A 187 9.32 -6.02 -10.25
C GLU A 187 9.19 -6.80 -8.94
N ILE A 188 8.77 -8.07 -9.03
CA ILE A 188 8.53 -8.95 -7.89
C ILE A 188 9.80 -9.76 -7.64
N PHE A 189 10.22 -9.85 -6.37
CA PHE A 189 11.41 -10.59 -5.96
C PHE A 189 11.00 -11.79 -5.13
N SER A 190 11.37 -12.99 -5.59
CA SER A 190 11.04 -14.24 -4.89
C SER A 190 12.22 -14.78 -4.09
N THR A 191 13.41 -14.22 -4.30
CA THR A 191 14.64 -14.55 -3.57
C THR A 191 15.24 -13.31 -2.91
N GLU A 192 16.04 -13.53 -1.86
CA GLU A 192 16.70 -12.44 -1.14
C GLU A 192 17.74 -11.75 -2.03
N GLU A 193 18.47 -12.52 -2.84
CA GLU A 193 19.52 -12.03 -3.72
C GLU A 193 18.98 -11.08 -4.77
N GLU A 194 17.83 -11.40 -5.37
CA GLU A 194 17.14 -10.51 -6.34
C GLU A 194 16.74 -9.17 -5.69
N ALA A 195 16.23 -9.22 -4.45
CA ALA A 195 15.82 -8.03 -3.72
C ALA A 195 17.01 -7.17 -3.32
N ILE A 196 18.10 -7.77 -2.83
CA ILE A 196 19.37 -7.08 -2.52
C ILE A 196 19.95 -6.45 -3.79
N ALA A 197 20.02 -7.22 -4.89
CA ALA A 197 20.50 -6.72 -6.17
C ALA A 197 19.67 -5.53 -6.67
N SER A 198 18.35 -5.56 -6.48
CA SER A 198 17.48 -4.42 -6.83
C SER A 198 17.73 -3.18 -5.99
N MET A 199 18.05 -3.32 -4.71
CA MET A 199 18.32 -2.17 -3.82
C MET A 199 19.68 -1.52 -4.08
N ASN A 200 20.64 -2.28 -4.60
CA ASN A 200 21.99 -1.82 -4.92
C ASN A 200 22.14 -1.26 -6.35
N ARG A 201 21.04 -1.10 -7.10
CA ARG A 201 21.10 -0.55 -8.46
C ARG A 201 21.46 0.93 -8.44
N GLU A 202 22.32 1.33 -9.37
CA GLU A 202 22.67 2.73 -9.54
C GLU A 202 21.45 3.58 -9.95
N PRO A 203 21.29 4.79 -9.40
CA PRO A 203 20.22 5.69 -9.80
C PRO A 203 20.28 6.02 -11.29
N LYS A 204 19.13 5.99 -11.96
CA LYS A 204 19.07 6.26 -13.39
C LYS A 204 19.22 7.77 -13.64
N VAL A 205 20.14 8.17 -14.51
CA VAL A 205 20.28 9.58 -14.91
C VAL A 205 19.52 9.85 -16.21
N TYR A 206 18.63 10.84 -16.18
CA TYR A 206 17.90 11.35 -17.34
C TYR A 206 18.44 12.73 -17.76
N ILE A 207 18.66 12.92 -19.06
CA ILE A 207 19.10 14.21 -19.62
C ILE A 207 17.89 14.93 -20.22
N VAL A 208 17.59 16.13 -19.71
CA VAL A 208 16.46 16.95 -20.15
C VAL A 208 16.58 17.33 -21.62
N LYS A 209 15.53 17.07 -22.40
CA LYS A 209 15.42 17.37 -23.82
C LYS A 209 14.48 18.56 -24.07
N LYS A 210 14.59 19.18 -25.25
CA LYS A 210 13.68 20.26 -25.68
C LYS A 210 12.22 19.78 -25.60
N GLY A 211 11.36 20.56 -24.93
CA GLY A 211 9.93 20.26 -24.78
C GLY A 211 9.58 19.28 -23.66
N ASP A 212 10.56 18.87 -22.85
CA ASP A 212 10.32 18.07 -21.65
C ASP A 212 9.65 18.89 -20.56
N THR A 213 8.78 18.21 -19.82
CA THR A 213 8.21 18.70 -18.56
C THR A 213 8.40 17.61 -17.51
N LEU A 214 8.38 17.96 -16.22
CA LEU A 214 8.44 16.98 -15.13
C LEU A 214 7.38 15.89 -15.29
N SER A 215 6.18 16.24 -15.78
CA SER A 215 5.10 15.30 -16.07
C SER A 215 5.49 14.30 -17.17
N LYS A 216 6.04 14.77 -18.31
CA LYS A 216 6.49 13.91 -19.40
C LYS A 216 7.64 12.98 -18.95
N ILE A 217 8.60 13.51 -18.18
CA ILE A 217 9.74 12.74 -17.67
C ILE A 217 9.26 11.66 -16.69
N SER A 218 8.36 12.00 -15.75
CA SER A 218 7.74 11.07 -14.80
C SER A 218 6.96 9.96 -15.51
N LEU A 219 6.19 10.29 -16.55
CA LEU A 219 5.48 9.30 -17.36
C LEU A 219 6.45 8.32 -18.04
N ARG A 220 7.44 8.85 -18.77
CA ARG A 220 8.44 8.05 -19.52
C ARG A 220 9.28 7.13 -18.65
N ASN A 221 9.59 7.54 -17.42
CA ASN A 221 10.48 6.77 -16.54
C ASN A 221 9.72 6.02 -15.44
N ASN A 222 8.40 5.97 -15.51
CA ASN A 222 7.58 5.24 -14.55
C ASN A 222 7.81 5.61 -13.06
N THR A 223 8.11 6.87 -12.79
CA THR A 223 8.33 7.39 -11.44
C THR A 223 7.31 8.47 -11.10
N SER A 224 7.29 8.96 -9.87
CA SER A 224 6.46 10.11 -9.47
C SER A 224 7.20 11.43 -9.68
N ILE A 225 6.46 12.51 -9.98
CA ILE A 225 7.05 13.87 -10.02
C ILE A 225 7.71 14.23 -8.68
N THR A 226 7.14 13.75 -7.57
CA THR A 226 7.67 14.00 -6.23
C THR A 226 9.02 13.31 -6.04
N ALA A 227 9.20 12.09 -6.55
CA ALA A 227 10.48 11.38 -6.53
C ALA A 227 11.55 12.17 -7.27
N ILE A 228 11.26 12.57 -8.52
CA ILE A 228 12.18 13.40 -9.33
C ILE A 228 12.54 14.69 -8.58
N CYS A 229 11.57 15.39 -8.02
CA CYS A 229 11.83 16.61 -7.26
C CYS A 229 12.70 16.35 -6.02
N LYS A 230 12.43 15.30 -5.25
CA LYS A 230 13.19 14.95 -4.05
C LYS A 230 14.64 14.56 -4.37
N SER A 231 14.84 13.60 -5.27
CA SER A 231 16.18 13.11 -5.63
C SER A 231 17.07 14.19 -6.26
N ASN A 232 16.48 15.26 -6.80
CA ASN A 232 17.20 16.38 -7.40
C ASN A 232 17.18 17.67 -6.55
N HIS A 233 16.60 17.65 -5.35
CA HIS A 233 16.45 18.84 -4.49
C HIS A 233 15.75 20.03 -5.20
N MET A 234 14.75 19.73 -6.03
CA MET A 234 14.02 20.70 -6.86
C MET A 234 12.56 20.87 -6.43
N LYS A 235 11.99 22.03 -6.73
CA LYS A 235 10.55 22.29 -6.54
C LYS A 235 9.78 21.83 -7.78
N ARG A 236 8.48 21.57 -7.62
CA ARG A 236 7.60 21.15 -8.74
C ARG A 236 7.46 22.20 -9.84
N ASN A 237 7.70 23.47 -9.51
CA ASN A 237 7.67 24.60 -10.44
C ASN A 237 9.07 25.04 -10.89
N SER A 238 10.13 24.28 -10.57
CA SER A 238 11.47 24.58 -11.04
C SER A 238 11.55 24.49 -12.57
N THR A 239 12.18 25.48 -13.19
CA THR A 239 12.42 25.50 -14.64
C THR A 239 13.46 24.43 -15.01
N LEU A 240 13.10 23.58 -15.97
CA LEU A 240 14.02 22.57 -16.52
C LEU A 240 14.89 23.19 -17.62
N ARG A 241 16.20 22.93 -17.58
CA ARG A 241 17.14 23.38 -18.61
C ARG A 241 17.50 22.22 -19.54
N ILE A 242 17.57 22.48 -20.85
CA ILE A 242 18.01 21.47 -21.83
C ILE A 242 19.44 21.05 -21.46
N GLY A 243 19.71 19.74 -21.46
CA GLY A 243 20.99 19.16 -21.03
C GLY A 243 21.15 18.96 -19.53
N GLN A 244 20.21 19.44 -18.70
CA GLN A 244 20.21 19.20 -17.27
C GLN A 244 20.11 17.69 -16.99
N LYS A 245 21.00 17.20 -16.12
CA LYS A 245 20.95 15.83 -15.61
C LYS A 245 19.99 15.76 -14.42
N LEU A 246 19.07 14.81 -14.46
CA LEU A 246 18.13 14.52 -13.38
C LEU A 246 18.33 13.07 -12.93
N ILE A 247 18.45 12.87 -11.63
CA ILE A 247 18.40 11.55 -11.01
C ILE A 247 16.94 11.08 -11.00
N ILE A 248 16.70 9.87 -11.47
CA ILE A 248 15.40 9.22 -11.53
C ILE A 248 15.50 7.89 -10.77
N GLU A 249 14.70 7.80 -9.71
CA GLU A 249 14.44 6.58 -8.93
C GLU A 249 13.10 5.96 -9.35
#